data_AF-G5K7G1-F1
#
_entry.id   AF-G5K7G1-F1
#
_cell.length_a   1.000
_cell.length_b   1.000
_cell.length_c   1.000
_cell.angle_alpha   90.00
_cell.angle_beta   90.00
_cell.angle_gamma   90.00
#
_symmetry.space_group_name_H-M   'P 1'
#
loop_
_entity.id
_entity.type
_entity.pdbx_description
1 polymer ?
#
loop_
_entity_poly.entity_id
_entity_poly.type
_entity_poly.pdbx_seq_one_letter_code
_entity_poly.pdbx_strand_id
1 'polypeptide(L)'
;MKKTIKDLIKNHKPEPLGEQKEYAVFLPLLWQNEGWYILYEVRSQHISQPGDVSFPGGRVEKNETSQNAAIRETMEELNVSADKIEIWGEIDYIVQSKRTIHCFVGQLHCQDWQALAYNEEVDHLFVVPLDYLRKTKPIYYDLPQSVKEESNFPFDRIRNGQKYAFSNQVAHIPFYEGLEETIWGMTAQFTDCFIQLIKDSNKE
;
A
#
# COMPACT_ATOMS: atom_id res chain seq x y z
N MET A 1 -48.03 0.71 -2.98
CA MET A 1 -47.24 1.96 -3.11
C MET A 1 -46.22 1.78 -4.23
N LYS A 2 -46.40 2.45 -5.38
CA LYS A 2 -45.38 2.47 -6.44
C LYS A 2 -44.31 3.50 -6.04
N LYS A 3 -43.23 3.09 -5.36
CA LYS A 3 -42.03 3.95 -5.30
C LYS A 3 -41.59 4.18 -6.74
N THR A 4 -41.51 5.43 -7.18
CA THR A 4 -41.06 5.73 -8.54
C THR A 4 -39.57 5.39 -8.66
N ILE A 5 -39.08 5.04 -9.85
CA ILE A 5 -37.63 4.84 -10.08
C ILE A 5 -36.85 6.06 -9.56
N LYS A 6 -37.41 7.26 -9.73
CA LYS A 6 -36.87 8.52 -9.21
C LYS A 6 -36.67 8.51 -7.69
N ASP A 7 -37.61 7.97 -6.92
CA ASP A 7 -37.49 7.91 -5.46
C ASP A 7 -36.45 6.87 -5.00
N LEU A 8 -36.28 5.79 -5.77
CA LEU A 8 -35.24 4.80 -5.50
C LEU A 8 -33.84 5.37 -5.74
N ILE A 9 -33.65 6.05 -6.88
CA ILE A 9 -32.36 6.65 -7.22
C ILE A 9 -32.03 7.83 -6.30
N LYS A 10 -33.00 8.68 -5.95
CA LYS A 10 -32.76 9.84 -5.07
C LYS A 10 -32.25 9.45 -3.67
N ASN A 11 -32.67 8.29 -3.17
CA ASN A 11 -32.29 7.79 -1.84
C ASN A 11 -31.18 6.74 -1.89
N HIS A 12 -30.70 6.37 -3.08
CA HIS A 12 -29.61 5.42 -3.23
C HIS A 12 -28.28 6.13 -3.00
N LYS A 13 -27.46 5.60 -2.09
CA LYS A 13 -26.08 6.01 -1.95
C LYS A 13 -25.27 5.31 -3.05
N PRO A 14 -24.61 6.04 -3.96
CA PRO A 14 -23.78 5.41 -4.97
C PRO A 14 -22.60 4.70 -4.31
N GLU A 15 -22.29 3.52 -4.82
CA GLU A 15 -21.14 2.71 -4.42
C GLU A 15 -20.36 2.29 -5.67
N PRO A 16 -19.04 2.04 -5.58
CA PRO A 16 -18.28 1.51 -6.69
C PRO A 16 -18.91 0.20 -7.20
N LEU A 17 -18.95 0.02 -8.51
CA LEU A 17 -19.47 -1.21 -9.10
C LEU A 17 -18.49 -2.37 -8.89
N GLY A 18 -18.96 -3.41 -8.21
CA GLY A 18 -18.17 -4.60 -7.86
C GLY A 18 -17.67 -4.57 -6.41
N GLU A 19 -17.12 -5.69 -5.95
CA GLU A 19 -16.52 -5.76 -4.61
C GLU A 19 -15.27 -4.88 -4.57
N GLN A 20 -15.24 -3.89 -3.68
CA GLN A 20 -14.05 -3.12 -3.34
C GLN A 20 -13.46 -3.67 -2.05
N LYS A 21 -12.14 -3.82 -2.04
CA LYS A 21 -11.39 -4.21 -0.85
C LYS A 21 -10.57 -3.02 -0.40
N GLU A 22 -10.82 -2.57 0.81
CA GLU A 22 -10.03 -1.52 1.43
C GLU A 22 -8.94 -2.15 2.28
N TYR A 23 -7.74 -1.56 2.20
CA TYR A 23 -6.56 -1.93 2.96
C TYR A 23 -5.97 -0.67 3.57
N ALA A 24 -5.28 -0.82 4.69
CA ALA A 24 -4.57 0.27 5.32
C ALA A 24 -3.21 -0.20 5.81
N VAL A 25 -2.19 0.60 5.52
CA VAL A 25 -0.81 0.36 5.94
C VAL A 25 -0.31 1.52 6.80
N PHE A 26 0.63 1.22 7.67
CA PHE A 26 1.36 2.19 8.46
C PHE A 26 2.79 2.28 7.94
N LEU A 27 3.25 3.48 7.57
CA LEU A 27 4.66 3.78 7.29
C LEU A 27 5.31 4.25 8.61
N PRO A 28 5.95 3.32 9.36
CA PRO A 28 6.57 3.62 10.64
C PRO A 28 7.89 4.38 10.48
N LEU A 29 7.96 5.54 11.13
CA LEU A 29 9.21 6.25 11.35
C LEU A 29 9.79 5.89 12.72
N LEU A 30 11.08 5.57 12.74
CA LEU A 30 11.86 5.33 13.95
C LEU A 30 12.87 6.45 14.14
N TRP A 31 12.98 6.95 15.37
CA TRP A 31 14.04 7.87 15.77
C TRP A 31 15.14 7.11 16.50
N GLN A 32 16.30 6.94 15.86
CA GLN A 32 17.44 6.23 16.41
C GLN A 32 18.75 6.91 16.03
N ASN A 33 19.75 6.90 16.92
CA ASN A 33 21.08 7.46 16.65
C ASN A 33 21.04 8.88 16.04
N GLU A 34 20.15 9.73 16.55
CA GLU A 34 19.92 11.12 16.08
C GLU A 34 19.44 11.24 14.62
N GLY A 35 18.83 10.19 14.06
CA GLY A 35 18.29 10.19 12.71
C GLY A 35 16.96 9.46 12.58
N TRP A 36 16.20 9.83 11.54
CA TRP A 36 14.98 9.14 11.15
C TRP A 36 15.28 7.94 10.25
N TYR A 37 14.57 6.84 10.50
CA TYR A 37 14.58 5.63 9.68
C TYR A 37 13.14 5.26 9.34
N ILE A 38 12.93 4.62 8.20
CA ILE A 38 11.66 3.95 7.89
C ILE A 38 11.84 2.47 8.20
N LEU A 39 10.92 1.88 8.97
CA LEU A 39 10.88 0.45 9.24
C LEU A 39 10.05 -0.26 8.17
N TYR A 40 10.56 -1.40 7.72
CA TYR A 40 9.94 -2.29 6.76
C TYR A 40 9.92 -3.71 7.31
N GLU A 41 9.00 -4.51 6.79
CA GLU A 41 8.92 -5.94 7.05
C GLU A 41 9.11 -6.72 5.75
N VAL A 42 9.69 -7.91 5.87
CA VAL A 42 9.67 -8.92 4.82
C VAL A 42 8.62 -9.96 5.16
N ARG A 43 7.69 -10.17 4.24
CA ARG A 43 6.57 -11.10 4.42
C ARG A 43 7.05 -12.55 4.47
N SER A 44 6.49 -13.34 5.38
CA SER A 44 6.85 -14.75 5.51
C SER A 44 6.49 -15.59 4.27
N GLN A 45 7.13 -16.74 4.11
CA GLN A 45 6.94 -17.59 2.92
C GLN A 45 5.56 -18.27 2.85
N HIS A 46 4.77 -18.21 3.93
CA HIS A 46 3.50 -18.91 4.06
C HIS A 46 2.27 -18.03 3.84
N ILE A 47 2.46 -16.74 3.57
CA ILE A 47 1.37 -15.78 3.33
C ILE A 47 1.33 -15.31 1.87
N SER A 48 0.30 -14.54 1.52
CA SER A 48 0.22 -13.95 0.18
C SER A 48 1.37 -12.97 -0.04
N GLN A 49 1.91 -12.96 -1.27
CA GLN A 49 3.10 -12.17 -1.64
C GLN A 49 4.33 -12.53 -0.78
N PRO A 50 4.73 -13.82 -0.78
CA PRO A 50 5.80 -14.30 0.09
C PRO A 50 7.14 -13.65 -0.27
N GLY A 51 7.85 -13.14 0.75
CA GLY A 51 9.15 -12.49 0.58
C GLY A 51 9.10 -11.06 0.03
N ASP A 52 7.92 -10.50 -0.27
CA ASP A 52 7.81 -9.09 -0.67
C ASP A 52 8.04 -8.18 0.55
N VAL A 53 8.68 -7.03 0.31
CA VAL A 53 8.81 -5.97 1.30
C VAL A 53 7.49 -5.21 1.44
N SER A 54 6.98 -5.10 2.66
CA SER A 54 5.79 -4.32 3.00
C SER A 54 6.00 -3.35 4.16
N PHE A 55 5.03 -2.47 4.29
CA PHE A 55 4.71 -1.81 5.54
C PHE A 55 3.73 -2.66 6.33
N PRO A 56 3.74 -2.61 7.67
CA PRO A 56 2.71 -3.26 8.47
C PRO A 56 1.32 -2.78 8.06
N GLY A 57 0.38 -3.71 7.92
CA GLY A 57 -0.95 -3.38 7.44
C GLY A 57 -1.70 -4.51 6.79
N GLY A 58 -3.00 -4.30 6.63
CA GLY A 58 -3.90 -5.34 6.17
C GLY A 58 -5.25 -4.82 5.76
N ARG A 59 -6.25 -5.70 5.78
CA ARG A 59 -7.58 -5.41 5.26
C ARG A 59 -8.36 -4.57 6.27
N VAL A 60 -9.05 -3.55 5.80
CA VAL A 60 -10.00 -2.81 6.65
C VAL A 60 -11.21 -3.71 6.95
N GLU A 61 -11.48 -3.92 8.24
CA GLU A 61 -12.60 -4.74 8.66
C GLU A 61 -13.93 -3.97 8.66
N LYS A 62 -15.02 -4.72 8.78
CA LYS A 62 -16.36 -4.13 8.81
C LYS A 62 -16.54 -3.28 10.07
N ASN A 63 -16.96 -2.03 9.88
CA ASN A 63 -17.16 -1.02 10.93
C ASN A 63 -15.86 -0.49 11.56
N GLU A 64 -14.72 -0.64 10.88
CA GLU A 64 -13.45 -0.07 11.26
C GLU A 64 -13.11 1.13 10.34
N THR A 65 -12.32 2.08 10.84
CA THR A 65 -11.73 3.14 9.99
C THR A 65 -10.41 2.64 9.42
N SER A 66 -9.99 3.14 8.26
CA SER A 66 -8.69 2.76 7.67
C SER A 66 -7.52 3.00 8.64
N GLN A 67 -7.55 4.09 9.42
CA GLN A 67 -6.52 4.35 10.44
C GLN A 67 -6.50 3.29 11.54
N ASN A 68 -7.66 2.87 12.04
CA ASN A 68 -7.74 1.84 13.08
C ASN A 68 -7.25 0.49 12.55
N ALA A 69 -7.55 0.17 11.28
CA ALA A 69 -7.04 -1.05 10.64
C ALA A 69 -5.51 -1.02 10.58
N ALA A 70 -4.89 0.08 10.14
CA ALA A 70 -3.43 0.20 10.13
C ALA A 70 -2.82 0.00 11.53
N ILE A 71 -3.43 0.56 12.58
CA ILE A 71 -2.97 0.40 13.97
C ILE A 71 -3.12 -1.06 14.42
N ARG A 72 -4.30 -1.68 14.22
CA ARG A 72 -4.57 -3.07 14.62
C ARG A 72 -3.60 -4.04 13.96
N GLU A 73 -3.44 -3.95 12.64
CA GLU A 73 -2.56 -4.81 11.86
C GLU A 73 -1.10 -4.62 12.32
N THR A 74 -0.64 -3.38 12.53
CA THR A 74 0.70 -3.11 13.09
C THR A 74 0.89 -3.75 14.47
N MET A 75 -0.13 -3.68 15.34
CA MET A 75 -0.08 -4.31 16.66
C MET A 75 0.02 -5.84 16.54
N GLU A 76 -0.75 -6.44 15.65
CA GLU A 76 -0.80 -7.89 15.42
C GLU A 76 0.52 -8.40 14.81
N GLU A 77 1.01 -7.75 13.75
CA GLU A 77 2.23 -8.14 13.02
C GLU A 77 3.50 -7.92 13.86
N LEU A 78 3.61 -6.79 14.58
CA LEU A 78 4.81 -6.42 15.34
C LEU A 78 4.75 -6.72 16.85
N ASN A 79 3.65 -7.33 17.33
CA ASN A 79 3.29 -7.50 18.75
C ASN A 79 3.59 -6.26 19.62
N VAL A 80 3.24 -5.08 19.11
CA VAL A 80 3.35 -3.81 19.85
C VAL A 80 2.00 -3.39 20.43
N SER A 81 2.04 -2.58 21.48
CA SER A 81 0.83 -1.95 22.03
C SER A 81 0.51 -0.64 21.30
N ALA A 82 -0.78 -0.28 21.26
CA ALA A 82 -1.26 0.92 20.57
C ALA A 82 -0.57 2.22 21.02
N ASP A 83 -0.15 2.33 22.29
CA ASP A 83 0.56 3.51 22.82
C ASP A 83 1.96 3.71 22.20
N LYS A 84 2.48 2.69 21.52
CA LYS A 84 3.72 2.81 20.75
C LYS A 84 3.51 3.41 19.37
N ILE A 85 2.28 3.48 18.87
CA ILE A 85 1.96 3.91 17.51
C ILE A 85 1.38 5.32 17.56
N GLU A 86 2.14 6.30 17.06
CA GLU A 86 1.69 7.68 16.94
C GLU A 86 1.46 8.02 15.48
N ILE A 87 0.20 8.03 15.04
CA ILE A 87 -0.16 8.43 13.68
C ILE A 87 -0.11 9.96 13.56
N TRP A 88 0.64 10.48 12.59
CA TRP A 88 0.71 11.91 12.28
C TRP A 88 -0.30 12.33 11.20
N GLY A 89 -0.58 11.44 10.24
CA GLY A 89 -1.57 11.71 9.21
C GLY A 89 -1.60 10.66 8.11
N GLU A 90 -2.53 10.82 7.17
CA GLU A 90 -2.62 10.02 5.95
C GLU A 90 -1.93 10.76 4.79
N ILE A 91 -1.16 10.04 3.96
CA ILE A 91 -0.61 10.56 2.70
C ILE A 91 -1.49 10.14 1.51
N ASP A 92 -1.12 10.50 0.28
CA ASP A 92 -1.84 10.06 -0.91
C ASP A 92 -2.04 8.53 -0.93
N TYR A 93 -3.25 8.10 -1.29
CA TYR A 93 -3.66 6.68 -1.29
C TYR A 93 -3.65 6.08 -2.70
N ILE A 94 -3.52 4.75 -2.78
CA ILE A 94 -3.51 4.01 -4.05
C ILE A 94 -4.90 3.45 -4.34
N VAL A 95 -5.41 3.68 -5.55
CA VAL A 95 -6.58 2.97 -6.09
C VAL A 95 -6.14 2.15 -7.28
N GLN A 96 -6.16 0.83 -7.14
CA GLN A 96 -5.75 -0.09 -8.20
C GLN A 96 -6.77 -1.21 -8.37
N SER A 97 -7.39 -1.26 -9.55
CA SER A 97 -8.44 -2.22 -9.90
C SER A 97 -9.66 -2.18 -8.95
N LYS A 98 -9.69 -3.07 -7.96
CA LYS A 98 -10.78 -3.23 -6.97
C LYS A 98 -10.26 -3.06 -5.53
N ARG A 99 -9.10 -2.43 -5.38
CA ARG A 99 -8.43 -2.22 -4.11
C ARG A 99 -8.17 -0.75 -3.91
N THR A 100 -8.47 -0.27 -2.71
CA THR A 100 -8.05 1.04 -2.21
C THR A 100 -7.10 0.77 -1.05
N ILE A 101 -5.89 1.34 -1.11
CA ILE A 101 -4.87 1.16 -0.09
C ILE A 101 -4.55 2.53 0.51
N HIS A 102 -4.87 2.70 1.78
CA HIS A 102 -4.58 3.90 2.57
C HIS A 102 -3.21 3.77 3.22
N CYS A 103 -2.44 4.86 3.30
CA CYS A 103 -1.14 4.87 3.94
C CYS A 103 -1.08 5.95 5.02
N PHE A 104 -0.90 5.52 6.26
CA PHE A 104 -0.75 6.40 7.41
C PHE A 104 0.73 6.52 7.76
N VAL A 105 1.22 7.73 7.97
CA VAL A 105 2.60 8.01 8.38
C VAL A 105 2.60 8.44 9.83
N GLY A 106 3.61 8.00 10.58
CA GLY A 106 3.75 8.36 11.98
C GLY A 106 4.97 7.74 12.62
N GLN A 107 5.11 7.96 13.93
CA GLN A 107 6.22 7.44 14.70
C GLN A 107 5.84 6.11 15.38
N LEU A 108 6.72 5.12 15.25
CA LEU A 108 6.71 3.95 16.10
C LEU A 108 7.71 4.17 17.24
N HIS A 109 7.21 4.30 18.46
CA HIS A 109 8.02 4.53 19.66
C HIS A 109 8.72 3.25 20.11
N CYS A 110 9.85 2.95 19.47
CA CYS A 110 10.68 1.78 19.80
C CYS A 110 12.14 2.18 20.05
N GLN A 111 12.69 1.73 21.18
CA GLN A 111 14.11 1.96 21.51
C GLN A 111 15.02 1.03 20.71
N ASP A 112 14.62 -0.24 20.57
CA ASP A 112 15.35 -1.28 19.85
C ASP A 112 14.40 -2.05 18.94
N TRP A 113 14.36 -1.68 17.66
CA TRP A 113 13.50 -2.36 16.68
C TRP A 113 13.93 -3.81 16.44
N GLN A 114 15.20 -4.15 16.66
CA GLN A 114 15.72 -5.51 16.47
C GLN A 114 15.18 -6.48 17.52
N ALA A 115 14.73 -5.94 18.66
CA ALA A 115 14.11 -6.69 19.74
C ALA A 115 12.57 -6.77 19.62
N LEU A 116 11.95 -6.20 18.58
CA LEU A 116 10.52 -6.36 18.35
C LEU A 116 10.20 -7.83 18.10
N ALA A 117 9.25 -8.36 18.86
CA ALA A 117 8.72 -9.70 18.64
C ALA A 117 7.63 -9.59 17.58
N TYR A 118 7.91 -9.93 16.32
CA TYR A 118 6.89 -10.00 15.27
C TYR A 118 6.25 -11.40 15.21
N ASN A 119 5.06 -11.51 14.61
CA ASN A 119 4.33 -12.77 14.48
C ASN A 119 4.79 -13.59 13.25
N GLU A 120 4.12 -14.70 12.96
CA GLU A 120 4.44 -15.61 11.85
C GLU A 120 4.21 -15.04 10.43
N GLU A 121 3.55 -13.90 10.31
CA GLU A 121 3.35 -13.20 9.03
C GLU A 121 4.62 -12.44 8.60
N VAL A 122 5.50 -12.13 9.55
CA VAL A 122 6.75 -11.41 9.30
C VAL A 122 7.93 -12.37 9.40
N ASP A 123 8.77 -12.39 8.37
CA ASP A 123 10.02 -13.17 8.37
C ASP A 123 11.12 -12.43 9.14
N HIS A 124 11.34 -11.16 8.79
CA HIS A 124 12.25 -10.29 9.49
C HIS A 124 11.91 -8.81 9.23
N LEU A 125 12.49 -7.95 10.06
CA LEU A 125 12.38 -6.50 9.96
C LEU A 125 13.72 -5.91 9.49
N PHE A 126 13.65 -4.80 8.77
CA PHE A 126 14.83 -4.00 8.47
C PHE A 126 14.46 -2.52 8.41
N VAL A 127 15.47 -1.65 8.48
CA VAL A 127 15.27 -0.21 8.48
C VAL A 127 16.12 0.46 7.41
N VAL A 128 15.60 1.51 6.79
CA VAL A 128 16.36 2.33 5.84
C VAL A 128 16.48 3.75 6.38
N PRO A 129 17.69 4.34 6.45
CA PRO A 129 17.85 5.73 6.85
C PRO A 129 17.05 6.66 5.94
N LEU A 130 16.28 7.57 6.52
CA LEU A 130 15.48 8.54 5.76
C LEU A 130 16.35 9.41 4.85
N ASP A 131 17.54 9.78 5.33
CA ASP A 131 18.51 10.58 4.56
C ASP A 131 19.07 9.82 3.36
N TYR A 132 19.15 8.49 3.42
CA TYR A 132 19.51 7.68 2.27
C TYR A 132 18.41 7.75 1.22
N LEU A 133 17.14 7.50 1.60
CA LEU A 133 15.98 7.57 0.70
C LEU A 133 15.74 8.97 0.12
N ARG A 134 16.15 10.03 0.83
CA ARG A 134 16.12 11.40 0.28
C ARG A 134 17.12 11.59 -0.87
N LYS A 135 18.27 10.91 -0.82
CA LYS A 135 19.36 11.04 -1.82
C LYS A 135 19.18 10.04 -2.98
N THR A 136 18.62 8.87 -2.69
CA THR A 136 18.41 7.79 -3.66
C THR A 136 17.01 7.91 -4.28
N LYS A 137 16.93 8.01 -5.61
CA LYS A 137 15.65 7.98 -6.32
C LYS A 137 15.32 6.54 -6.72
N PRO A 138 14.04 6.13 -6.73
CA PRO A 138 13.68 4.84 -7.27
C PRO A 138 13.92 4.79 -8.79
N ILE A 139 14.21 3.60 -9.28
CA ILE A 139 14.26 3.27 -10.71
C ILE A 139 12.88 2.76 -11.11
N TYR A 140 12.32 3.31 -12.19
CA TYR A 140 11.01 2.88 -12.69
C TYR A 140 11.17 1.89 -13.82
N TYR A 141 10.43 0.78 -13.74
CA TYR A 141 10.35 -0.23 -14.79
C TYR A 141 8.93 -0.34 -15.34
N ASP A 142 8.85 -0.52 -16.66
CA ASP A 142 7.59 -0.65 -17.38
C ASP A 142 7.11 -2.10 -17.36
N LEU A 143 5.87 -2.31 -16.92
CA LEU A 143 5.18 -3.58 -16.96
C LEU A 143 3.94 -3.45 -17.86
N PRO A 144 4.07 -3.78 -19.17
CA PRO A 144 2.94 -3.77 -20.09
C PRO A 144 1.90 -4.83 -19.70
N GLN A 145 0.64 -4.41 -19.60
CA GLN A 145 -0.50 -5.31 -19.44
C GLN A 145 -1.24 -5.45 -20.76
N SER A 146 -1.47 -6.69 -21.17
CA SER A 146 -2.21 -7.01 -22.38
C SER A 146 -3.18 -8.15 -22.15
N VAL A 147 -4.29 -8.14 -22.89
CA VAL A 147 -5.20 -9.28 -22.93
C VAL A 147 -4.46 -10.46 -23.58
N LYS A 148 -4.43 -11.61 -22.92
CA LYS A 148 -3.89 -12.83 -23.50
C LYS A 148 -4.88 -13.38 -24.54
N GLU A 149 -4.36 -13.80 -25.69
CA GLU A 149 -5.17 -14.35 -26.80
C GLU A 149 -6.00 -15.56 -26.37
N GLU A 150 -5.46 -16.38 -25.48
CA GLU A 150 -6.08 -17.60 -24.93
C GLU A 150 -6.95 -17.36 -23.68
N SER A 151 -7.40 -16.12 -23.48
CA SER A 151 -8.43 -15.82 -22.48
C SER A 151 -9.80 -16.36 -22.89
N ASN A 152 -10.65 -16.70 -21.91
CA ASN A 152 -12.08 -17.04 -22.15
C ASN A 152 -12.94 -15.80 -22.47
N PHE A 153 -12.33 -14.77 -23.06
CA PHE A 153 -13.01 -13.55 -23.42
C PHE A 153 -13.73 -13.76 -24.76
N PRO A 154 -15.06 -13.55 -24.85
CA PRO A 154 -15.82 -13.87 -26.04
C PRO A 154 -15.70 -12.73 -27.08
N PHE A 155 -14.57 -12.69 -27.79
CA PHE A 155 -14.30 -11.66 -28.80
C PHE A 155 -15.38 -11.62 -29.90
N ASP A 156 -15.97 -12.76 -30.24
CA ASP A 156 -17.08 -12.88 -31.20
C ASP A 156 -18.33 -12.07 -30.82
N ARG A 157 -18.48 -11.71 -29.53
CA ARG A 157 -19.64 -10.97 -29.01
C ARG A 157 -19.46 -9.45 -28.98
N ILE A 158 -18.28 -8.94 -29.33
CA ILE A 158 -17.98 -7.51 -29.31
C ILE A 158 -17.67 -6.97 -30.70
N ARG A 159 -17.91 -5.67 -30.90
CA ARG A 159 -17.50 -4.99 -32.13
C ARG A 159 -15.98 -5.03 -32.25
N ASN A 160 -15.48 -5.22 -33.46
CA ASN A 160 -14.06 -5.38 -33.80
C ASN A 160 -13.40 -6.68 -33.27
N GLY A 161 -14.10 -7.51 -32.50
CA GLY A 161 -13.64 -8.81 -32.05
C GLY A 161 -12.21 -8.83 -31.54
N GLN A 162 -11.37 -9.69 -32.11
CA GLN A 162 -9.94 -9.78 -31.77
C GLN A 162 -9.15 -8.49 -32.03
N LYS A 163 -9.66 -7.60 -32.88
CA LYS A 163 -9.07 -6.28 -33.18
C LYS A 163 -9.61 -5.17 -32.27
N TYR A 164 -10.37 -5.51 -31.22
CA TYR A 164 -10.79 -4.51 -30.24
C TYR A 164 -9.56 -3.88 -29.57
N ALA A 165 -9.48 -2.56 -29.60
CA ALA A 165 -8.37 -1.81 -29.02
C ALA A 165 -8.52 -1.74 -27.50
N PHE A 166 -8.17 -2.81 -26.80
CA PHE A 166 -8.04 -2.77 -25.35
C PHE A 166 -6.99 -1.72 -24.97
N SER A 167 -7.19 -1.08 -23.82
CA SER A 167 -6.17 -0.20 -23.26
C SER A 167 -4.94 -1.05 -22.95
N ASN A 168 -3.84 -0.78 -23.65
CA ASN A 168 -2.52 -1.28 -23.28
C ASN A 168 -2.03 -0.41 -22.13
N GLN A 169 -2.40 -0.76 -20.91
CA GLN A 169 -1.90 -0.07 -19.74
C GLN A 169 -0.48 -0.55 -19.48
N VAL A 170 0.47 0.39 -19.47
CA VAL A 170 1.83 0.13 -18.99
C VAL A 170 1.87 0.62 -17.55
N ALA A 171 2.05 -0.30 -16.62
CA ALA A 171 2.27 0.08 -15.23
C ALA A 171 3.74 0.48 -15.05
N HIS A 172 3.98 1.67 -14.50
CA HIS A 172 5.32 2.15 -14.17
C HIS A 172 5.60 1.82 -12.71
N ILE A 173 6.44 0.83 -12.46
CA ILE A 173 6.67 0.27 -11.13
C ILE A 173 8.00 0.79 -10.56
N PRO A 174 8.03 1.48 -9.41
CA PRO A 174 9.26 1.95 -8.79
C PRO A 174 9.98 0.84 -8.02
N PHE A 175 11.31 0.93 -7.99
CA PHE A 175 12.23 0.05 -7.28
C PHE A 175 13.32 0.85 -6.57
N TYR A 176 13.52 0.60 -5.28
CA TYR A 176 14.73 0.98 -4.55
C TYR A 176 15.64 -0.25 -4.48
N GLU A 177 16.74 -0.20 -5.23
CA GLU A 177 17.72 -1.27 -5.34
C GLU A 177 18.98 -0.97 -4.51
N GLY A 178 19.83 -1.97 -4.28
CA GLY A 178 21.09 -1.82 -3.54
C GLY A 178 20.93 -1.66 -2.02
N LEU A 179 19.74 -1.96 -1.51
CA LEU A 179 19.43 -2.13 -0.09
C LEU A 179 19.62 -3.58 0.34
N GLU A 180 19.46 -3.86 1.63
CA GLU A 180 19.37 -5.24 2.16
C GLU A 180 18.28 -6.03 1.44
N GLU A 181 17.10 -5.42 1.29
CA GLU A 181 15.96 -5.96 0.57
C GLU A 181 15.46 -4.99 -0.49
N THR A 182 15.03 -5.52 -1.64
CA THR A 182 14.52 -4.68 -2.74
C THR A 182 13.11 -4.19 -2.41
N ILE A 183 12.96 -2.87 -2.28
CA ILE A 183 11.66 -2.25 -2.05
C ILE A 183 11.06 -1.91 -3.41
N TRP A 184 9.91 -2.49 -3.74
CA TRP A 184 9.27 -2.30 -5.05
C TRP A 184 7.75 -2.24 -4.95
N GLY A 185 7.07 -1.96 -6.08
CA GLY A 185 5.61 -1.96 -6.12
C GLY A 185 4.97 -0.87 -5.27
N MET A 186 3.87 -1.20 -4.59
CA MET A 186 3.09 -0.23 -3.79
C MET A 186 3.89 0.32 -2.61
N THR A 187 4.72 -0.50 -1.96
CA THR A 187 5.58 -0.07 -0.85
C THR A 187 6.60 0.98 -1.32
N ALA A 188 7.21 0.77 -2.50
CA ALA A 188 8.10 1.77 -3.09
C ALA A 188 7.35 3.03 -3.56
N GLN A 189 6.10 2.90 -4.05
CA GLN A 189 5.26 4.05 -4.41
C GLN A 189 4.94 4.94 -3.19
N PHE A 190 4.52 4.35 -2.08
CA PHE A 190 4.29 5.10 -0.83
C PHE A 190 5.58 5.69 -0.26
N THR A 191 6.70 4.95 -0.34
CA THR A 191 8.01 5.47 0.05
C THR A 191 8.38 6.70 -0.78
N ASP A 192 8.31 6.64 -2.11
CA ASP A 192 8.64 7.79 -2.97
C ASP A 192 7.67 8.97 -2.73
N CYS A 193 6.36 8.70 -2.62
CA CYS A 193 5.35 9.70 -2.28
C CYS A 193 5.70 10.45 -0.98
N PHE A 194 5.97 9.73 0.11
CA PHE A 194 6.38 10.32 1.38
C PHE A 194 7.66 11.14 1.24
N ILE A 195 8.66 10.63 0.53
CA ILE A 195 9.94 11.34 0.29
C ILE A 195 9.73 12.63 -0.51
N GLN A 196 8.83 12.66 -1.50
CA GLN A 196 8.52 13.89 -2.25
C GLN A 196 7.82 14.92 -1.36
N LEU A 197 6.82 14.50 -0.57
CA LEU A 197 6.08 15.40 0.33
C LEU A 197 7.00 16.14 1.30
N ILE A 198 7.95 15.45 1.92
CA ILE A 198 8.90 16.07 2.86
C ILE A 198 10.07 16.82 2.19
N LYS A 199 10.24 16.68 0.87
CA LYS A 199 11.20 17.48 0.10
C LYS A 199 10.60 18.82 -0.30
N ASP A 200 9.34 18.81 -0.69
CA ASP A 200 8.64 20.02 -1.11
C ASP A 200 8.39 20.99 0.06
N SER A 201 8.28 20.50 1.30
CA SER A 201 8.21 21.32 2.51
C SER A 201 9.50 22.10 2.83
N ASN A 202 10.65 21.75 2.22
CA ASN A 202 11.92 22.47 2.40
C ASN A 202 12.17 23.54 1.31
N LYS A 203 11.17 23.82 0.46
CA LYS A 203 11.25 24.84 -0.60
C LYS A 203 10.59 26.18 -0.23
N GLU A 204 10.12 26.33 1.01
CA GLU A 204 9.69 27.62 1.59
C GLU A 204 10.80 28.24 2.44
#